data_AF-A0A953PIK2-F1
#
_entry.id   AF-A0A953PIK2-F1
#
_cell.length_a   1.000
_cell.length_b   1.000
_cell.length_c   1.000
_cell.angle_alpha   90.00
_cell.angle_beta   90.00
_cell.angle_gamma   90.00
#
_symmetry.space_group_name_H-M   'P 1'
#
loop_
_entity.id
_entity.type
_entity.pdbx_description
1 polymer ?
#
loop_
_entity_poly.entity_id
_entity_poly.type
_entity_poly.pdbx_seq_one_letter_code
_entity_poly.pdbx_strand_id
1 'polypeptide(L)'
;MNSSSTSTEISNIALAASFIVLAAALGYRYIGLPPVIIVGGSGLIGLLAWSTSYLKRPTSPEIMLPCFLLTVAALEVHMMEEYLTGFAPAMSRLFNITWTERGFLIVFAFVGPALYALTAIGLFYRIRFAGFLAWFIFIGPGVAEFTHFIFPLLKPAINPETPQRVSHLFANGVYISDLPNYYIHATGTYYFAGMYTAILPMIPGIYAIYKLLKQDRRERQSSFERMKNFSKAA
;
A
#
# COMPACT_ATOMS: atom_id res chain seq x y z
N MET A 1 -32.92 -13.98 -2.38
CA MET A 1 -31.62 -13.30 -2.14
C MET A 1 -31.54 -12.95 -0.66
N ASN A 2 -30.56 -13.46 0.08
CA ASN A 2 -30.43 -13.26 1.53
C ASN A 2 -30.08 -11.79 1.85
N SER A 3 -31.02 -11.04 2.41
CA SER A 3 -30.84 -9.64 2.84
C SER A 3 -29.66 -9.44 3.82
N SER A 4 -29.31 -10.47 4.60
CA SER A 4 -28.20 -10.45 5.56
C SER A 4 -26.82 -10.38 4.89
N SER A 5 -26.64 -11.02 3.73
CA SER A 5 -25.37 -10.96 2.98
C SER A 5 -25.14 -9.58 2.40
N THR A 6 -26.18 -8.99 1.79
CA THR A 6 -26.11 -7.68 1.16
C THR A 6 -25.84 -6.56 2.19
N SER A 7 -26.51 -6.60 3.35
CA SER A 7 -26.28 -5.62 4.42
C SER A 7 -24.85 -5.69 4.99
N THR A 8 -24.33 -6.92 5.13
CA THR A 8 -22.94 -7.15 5.56
C THR A 8 -21.94 -6.60 4.54
N GLU A 9 -22.18 -6.85 3.24
CA GLU A 9 -21.32 -6.34 2.16
C GLU A 9 -21.30 -4.82 2.11
N ILE A 10 -22.47 -4.17 2.18
CA ILE A 10 -22.59 -2.71 2.20
C ILE A 10 -21.84 -2.12 3.40
N SER A 11 -22.01 -2.70 4.59
CA SER A 11 -21.31 -2.25 5.80
C SER A 11 -19.79 -2.34 5.66
N ASN A 12 -19.28 -3.43 5.07
CA ASN A 12 -17.83 -3.58 4.84
C ASN A 12 -17.31 -2.58 3.79
N ILE A 13 -18.07 -2.32 2.72
CA ILE A 13 -17.72 -1.32 1.70
C ILE A 13 -17.68 0.07 2.33
N ALA A 14 -18.68 0.43 3.13
CA ALA A 14 -18.72 1.72 3.83
C ALA A 14 -17.52 1.89 4.77
N LEU A 15 -17.14 0.84 5.49
CA LEU A 15 -15.96 0.84 6.36
C LEU A 15 -14.67 1.03 5.56
N ALA A 16 -14.50 0.33 4.43
CA ALA A 16 -13.33 0.47 3.56
C ALA A 16 -13.24 1.85 2.90
N ALA A 17 -14.36 2.38 2.40
CA ALA A 17 -14.42 3.73 1.87
C ALA A 17 -14.08 4.78 2.94
N SER A 18 -14.62 4.63 4.15
CA SER A 18 -14.31 5.51 5.27
C SER A 18 -12.83 5.47 5.64
N PHE A 19 -12.23 4.27 5.66
CA PHE A 19 -10.79 4.11 5.89
C PHE A 19 -9.97 4.88 4.84
N ILE A 20 -10.28 4.73 3.55
CA ILE A 20 -9.56 5.43 2.46
C ILE A 20 -9.70 6.95 2.61
N VAL A 21 -10.91 7.44 2.82
CA VAL A 21 -11.17 8.89 2.96
C VAL A 21 -10.45 9.46 4.17
N LEU A 22 -10.50 8.79 5.33
CA LEU A 22 -9.82 9.23 6.54
C LEU A 22 -8.30 9.21 6.36
N ALA A 23 -7.74 8.13 5.82
CA ALA A 23 -6.31 8.03 5.55
C ALA A 23 -5.83 9.12 4.57
N ALA A 24 -6.58 9.36 3.49
CA ALA A 24 -6.29 10.41 2.52
C ALA A 24 -6.39 11.81 3.13
N ALA A 25 -7.42 12.09 3.93
CA ALA A 25 -7.61 13.38 4.58
C ALA A 25 -6.48 13.68 5.58
N LEU A 26 -6.12 12.70 6.43
CA LEU A 26 -5.01 12.83 7.37
C LEU A 26 -3.67 12.96 6.64
N GLY A 27 -3.42 12.12 5.63
CA GLY A 27 -2.22 12.18 4.81
C GLY A 27 -2.06 13.53 4.12
N TYR A 28 -3.15 14.09 3.57
CA TYR A 28 -3.11 15.41 2.94
C TYR A 28 -2.83 16.51 3.97
N ARG A 29 -3.47 16.44 5.13
CA ARG A 29 -3.36 17.46 6.18
C ARG A 29 -1.97 17.52 6.82
N TYR A 30 -1.34 16.36 7.01
CA TYR A 30 -0.09 16.24 7.77
C TYR A 30 1.16 16.03 6.91
N ILE A 31 1.01 15.49 5.70
CA ILE A 31 2.13 15.15 4.82
C ILE A 31 2.06 16.01 3.55
N GLY A 32 1.06 15.76 2.71
CA GLY A 32 0.87 16.47 1.44
C GLY A 32 0.23 15.59 0.37
N LEU A 33 0.00 16.17 -0.81
CA LEU A 33 -0.76 15.52 -1.88
C LEU A 33 -0.09 14.29 -2.52
N PRO A 34 1.23 14.27 -2.83
CA PRO A 34 1.80 13.15 -3.58
C PRO A 34 1.69 11.79 -2.87
N PRO A 35 2.00 11.65 -1.57
CA PRO A 35 1.78 10.41 -0.84
C PRO A 35 0.31 9.99 -0.82
N VAL A 36 -0.63 10.94 -0.77
CA VAL A 36 -2.08 10.67 -0.83
C VAL A 36 -2.50 10.12 -2.19
N ILE A 37 -1.90 10.58 -3.29
CA ILE A 37 -2.18 10.02 -4.62
C ILE A 37 -1.73 8.56 -4.68
N ILE A 38 -0.52 8.25 -4.18
CA ILE A 38 0.04 6.89 -4.20
C ILE A 38 -0.77 5.94 -3.30
N VAL A 39 -0.97 6.34 -2.03
CA VAL A 39 -1.67 5.53 -1.02
C VAL A 39 -3.16 5.45 -1.31
N GLY A 40 -3.79 6.60 -1.61
CA GLY A 40 -5.22 6.68 -1.92
C GLY A 40 -5.58 5.97 -3.23
N GLY A 41 -4.74 6.09 -4.26
CA GLY A 41 -4.88 5.33 -5.50
C GLY A 41 -4.82 3.82 -5.26
N SER A 42 -3.86 3.38 -4.45
CA SER A 42 -3.76 1.97 -4.03
C SER A 42 -4.99 1.51 -3.25
N GLY A 43 -5.52 2.34 -2.36
CA GLY A 43 -6.77 2.10 -1.64
C GLY A 43 -7.97 1.92 -2.55
N LEU A 44 -8.11 2.77 -3.58
CA LEU A 44 -9.21 2.68 -4.53
C LEU A 44 -9.13 1.40 -5.39
N ILE A 45 -7.93 1.08 -5.92
CA ILE A 45 -7.74 -0.16 -6.69
C ILE A 45 -7.98 -1.37 -5.78
N GLY A 46 -7.51 -1.32 -4.53
CA GLY A 46 -7.74 -2.35 -3.52
C GLY A 46 -9.23 -2.56 -3.22
N LEU A 47 -9.99 -1.48 -3.05
CA LEU A 47 -11.44 -1.52 -2.86
C LEU A 47 -12.15 -2.22 -4.03
N LEU A 48 -11.78 -1.91 -5.26
CA LEU A 48 -12.35 -2.52 -6.47
C LEU A 48 -12.00 -4.01 -6.58
N ALA A 49 -10.72 -4.36 -6.40
CA ALA A 49 -10.28 -5.76 -6.48
C ALA A 49 -10.89 -6.62 -5.37
N TRP A 50 -10.92 -6.13 -4.14
CA TRP A 50 -11.49 -6.82 -2.99
C TRP A 50 -13.02 -6.98 -3.10
N SER A 51 -13.75 -5.92 -3.49
CA SER A 51 -15.22 -5.95 -3.57
C SER A 51 -15.75 -6.92 -4.62
N THR A 52 -14.95 -7.18 -5.66
CA THR A 52 -15.29 -8.14 -6.71
C THR A 52 -14.84 -9.57 -6.39
N SER A 53 -13.92 -9.77 -5.45
CA SER A 53 -13.35 -11.09 -5.08
C SER A 53 -13.66 -11.47 -3.62
N TYR A 54 -12.73 -11.18 -2.71
CA TYR A 54 -12.70 -11.65 -1.33
C TYR A 54 -13.95 -11.25 -0.52
N LEU A 55 -14.52 -10.07 -0.79
CA LEU A 55 -15.73 -9.62 -0.09
C LEU A 55 -16.89 -10.62 -0.25
N LYS A 56 -17.04 -11.16 -1.46
CA LYS A 56 -18.11 -12.10 -1.84
C LYS A 56 -17.74 -13.54 -1.50
N ARG A 57 -16.46 -13.89 -1.64
CA ARG A 57 -15.91 -15.23 -1.40
C ARG A 57 -14.59 -15.12 -0.65
N PRO A 58 -14.62 -15.09 0.70
CA PRO A 58 -13.40 -15.03 1.49
C PRO A 58 -12.48 -16.21 1.17
N THR A 59 -11.29 -15.90 0.69
CA THR A 59 -10.27 -16.90 0.36
C THR A 59 -9.79 -17.61 1.61
N SER A 60 -9.38 -18.87 1.46
CA SER A 60 -8.88 -19.67 2.58
C SER A 60 -7.59 -19.05 3.16
N PRO A 61 -7.42 -19.04 4.50
CA PRO A 61 -6.23 -18.48 5.14
C PRO A 61 -4.92 -19.09 4.65
N GLU A 62 -4.92 -20.39 4.34
CA GLU A 62 -3.75 -21.15 3.87
C GLU A 62 -3.22 -20.62 2.52
N ILE A 63 -4.07 -19.93 1.75
CA ILE A 63 -3.69 -19.31 0.49
C ILE A 63 -3.19 -17.88 0.70
N MET A 64 -3.96 -17.07 1.45
CA MET A 64 -3.78 -15.62 1.51
C MET A 64 -2.82 -15.19 2.62
N LEU A 65 -2.90 -15.82 3.79
CA LEU A 65 -2.11 -15.44 4.97
C LEU A 65 -0.60 -15.60 4.75
N PRO A 66 -0.08 -16.69 4.14
CA PRO A 66 1.36 -16.78 3.88
C PRO A 66 1.88 -15.69 2.94
N CYS A 67 1.12 -15.38 1.88
CA CYS A 67 1.47 -14.32 0.95
C CYS A 67 1.43 -12.94 1.62
N PHE A 68 0.42 -12.70 2.46
CA PHE A 68 0.29 -11.49 3.26
C PHE A 68 1.48 -11.30 4.21
N LEU A 69 1.77 -12.30 5.05
CA LEU A 69 2.85 -12.23 6.02
C LEU A 69 4.22 -12.07 5.35
N LEU A 70 4.45 -12.73 4.22
CA LEU A 70 5.70 -12.58 3.46
C LEU A 70 5.83 -11.16 2.87
N THR A 71 4.74 -10.60 2.36
CA THR A 71 4.72 -9.21 1.87
C THR A 71 5.01 -8.23 2.99
N VAL A 72 4.39 -8.42 4.16
CA VAL A 72 4.62 -7.58 5.35
C VAL A 72 6.06 -7.69 5.83
N ALA A 73 6.60 -8.90 5.99
CA ALA A 73 7.98 -9.09 6.42
C ALA A 73 8.99 -8.42 5.48
N ALA A 74 8.76 -8.53 4.16
CA ALA A 74 9.57 -7.87 3.16
C ALA A 74 9.42 -6.33 3.19
N LEU A 75 8.21 -5.83 3.48
CA LEU A 75 7.93 -4.41 3.65
C LEU A 75 8.67 -3.83 4.86
N GLU A 76 8.73 -4.53 5.99
CA GLU A 76 9.49 -4.08 7.16
C GLU A 76 10.99 -3.93 6.84
N VAL A 77 11.56 -4.87 6.08
CA VAL A 77 12.94 -4.77 5.61
C VAL A 77 13.12 -3.59 4.66
N HIS A 78 12.15 -3.36 3.79
CA HIS A 78 12.18 -2.23 2.86
C HIS A 78 12.16 -0.88 3.58
N MET A 79 11.23 -0.71 4.52
CA MET A 79 11.13 0.49 5.34
C MET A 79 12.37 0.73 6.21
N MET A 80 13.06 -0.33 6.63
CA MET A 80 14.35 -0.18 7.32
C MET A 80 15.39 0.50 6.40
N GLU A 81 15.49 0.09 5.14
CA GLU A 81 16.35 0.80 4.16
C GLU A 81 15.90 2.24 4.00
N GLU A 82 14.60 2.48 3.78
CA GLU A 82 14.03 3.82 3.63
C GLU A 82 14.37 4.74 4.80
N TYR A 83 14.27 4.24 6.03
CA TYR A 83 14.64 4.99 7.23
C TYR A 83 16.13 5.31 7.25
N LEU A 84 17.00 4.30 7.07
CA LEU A 84 18.46 4.47 7.12
C LEU A 84 18.98 5.40 6.02
N THR A 85 18.24 5.51 4.92
CA THR A 85 18.61 6.32 3.76
C THR A 85 17.86 7.64 3.68
N GLY A 86 16.96 7.93 4.64
CA GLY A 86 16.30 9.22 4.74
C GLY A 86 15.23 9.46 3.68
N PHE A 87 14.42 8.43 3.39
CA PHE A 87 13.30 8.51 2.44
C PHE A 87 12.33 9.66 2.73
N ALA A 88 11.85 9.80 3.97
CA ALA A 88 10.86 10.84 4.29
C ALA A 88 11.42 12.27 4.08
N PRO A 89 12.63 12.60 4.57
CA PRO A 89 13.34 13.82 4.18
C PRO A 89 13.53 13.97 2.66
N ALA A 90 13.87 12.89 1.94
CA ALA A 90 14.04 12.92 0.49
C ALA A 90 12.74 13.31 -0.23
N MET A 91 11.62 12.71 0.16
CA MET A 91 10.29 13.01 -0.36
C MET A 91 9.88 14.45 -0.08
N SER A 92 10.24 14.96 1.11
CA SER A 92 10.03 16.36 1.48
C SER A 92 10.76 17.31 0.55
N ARG A 93 12.02 17.00 0.20
CA ARG A 93 12.81 17.76 -0.78
C ARG A 93 12.24 17.66 -2.19
N LEU A 94 11.83 16.46 -2.57
CA LEU A 94 11.35 16.16 -3.91
C LEU A 94 10.06 16.92 -4.24
N PHE A 95 9.12 16.93 -3.29
CA PHE A 95 7.77 17.43 -3.53
C PHE A 95 7.41 18.72 -2.78
N ASN A 96 8.34 19.29 -2.00
CA ASN A 96 8.07 20.41 -1.10
C ASN A 96 6.89 20.12 -0.15
N ILE A 97 7.00 18.98 0.56
CA ILE A 97 6.02 18.50 1.54
C ILE A 97 6.68 18.33 2.91
N THR A 98 5.89 18.27 3.98
CA THR A 98 6.42 18.11 5.35
C THR A 98 6.34 16.67 5.83
N TRP A 99 7.19 15.82 5.26
CA TRP A 99 7.31 14.43 5.72
C TRP A 99 8.55 14.24 6.58
N THR A 100 8.36 14.32 7.90
CA THR A 100 9.44 14.12 8.88
C THR A 100 9.75 12.64 9.09
N GLU A 101 10.99 12.32 9.50
CA GLU A 101 11.37 10.96 9.93
C GLU A 101 10.51 10.47 11.09
N ARG A 102 10.19 11.35 12.05
CA ARG A 102 9.25 11.02 13.14
C ARG A 102 7.89 10.60 12.60
N GLY A 103 7.35 11.33 11.62
CA GLY A 103 6.08 11.00 10.98
C GLY A 103 6.14 9.67 10.23
N PHE A 104 7.25 9.43 9.51
CA PHE A 104 7.53 8.15 8.85
C PHE A 104 7.50 6.99 9.84
N LEU A 105 8.22 7.09 10.97
CA LEU A 105 8.24 6.03 11.99
C LEU A 105 6.86 5.79 12.61
N ILE A 106 6.13 6.86 12.97
CA ILE A 106 4.76 6.72 13.52
C ILE A 106 3.86 5.95 12.56
N VAL A 107 3.87 6.31 11.29
CA VAL A 107 2.98 5.69 10.30
C VAL A 107 3.45 4.28 9.97
N PHE A 108 4.70 4.12 9.56
CA PHE A 108 5.17 2.90 8.95
C PHE A 108 5.77 1.92 9.93
N ALA A 109 6.48 2.35 10.98
CA ALA A 109 7.09 1.43 11.95
C ALA A 109 6.17 1.07 13.14
N PHE A 110 5.09 1.84 13.37
CA PHE A 110 4.19 1.62 14.51
C PHE A 110 2.73 1.38 14.12
N VAL A 111 2.08 2.33 13.42
CA VAL A 111 0.66 2.19 13.06
C VAL A 111 0.44 1.11 12.01
N GLY A 112 1.25 1.12 10.93
CA GLY A 112 1.22 0.12 9.87
C GLY A 112 1.36 -1.31 10.40
N PRO A 113 2.41 -1.65 11.15
CA PRO A 113 2.66 -3.01 11.62
C PRO A 113 1.58 -3.48 12.60
N ALA A 114 1.03 -2.58 13.42
CA ALA A 114 -0.15 -2.88 14.24
C ALA A 114 -1.37 -3.23 13.38
N LEU A 115 -1.65 -2.45 12.32
CA LEU A 115 -2.71 -2.77 11.36
C LEU A 115 -2.44 -4.08 10.60
N TYR A 116 -1.18 -4.38 10.29
CA TYR A 116 -0.79 -5.60 9.59
C TYR A 116 -1.00 -6.84 10.47
N ALA A 117 -0.63 -6.76 11.75
CA ALA A 117 -0.89 -7.83 12.72
C ALA A 117 -2.39 -8.09 12.90
N LEU A 118 -3.20 -7.03 13.05
CA LEU A 118 -4.66 -7.14 13.14
C LEU A 118 -5.26 -7.71 11.84
N THR A 119 -4.71 -7.33 10.69
CA THR A 119 -5.11 -7.87 9.39
C THR A 119 -4.80 -9.37 9.31
N ALA A 120 -3.62 -9.81 9.74
CA ALA A 120 -3.26 -11.24 9.77
C ALA A 120 -4.23 -12.06 10.62
N ILE A 121 -4.59 -11.57 11.82
CA ILE A 121 -5.61 -12.20 12.68
C ILE A 121 -6.97 -12.23 11.96
N GLY A 122 -7.37 -11.12 11.35
CA GLY A 122 -8.62 -11.04 10.61
C GLY A 122 -8.67 -11.98 9.40
N LEU A 123 -7.57 -12.14 8.67
CA LEU A 123 -7.45 -13.09 7.57
C LEU A 123 -7.58 -14.54 8.06
N PHE A 124 -6.96 -14.88 9.19
CA PHE A 124 -7.10 -16.20 9.81
C PHE A 124 -8.56 -16.55 10.12
N TYR A 125 -9.31 -15.60 10.68
CA TYR A 125 -10.74 -15.75 10.95
C TYR A 125 -11.67 -15.43 9.76
N ARG A 126 -11.13 -15.19 8.57
CA ARG A 126 -11.87 -14.83 7.34
C ARG A 126 -12.79 -13.61 7.50
N ILE A 127 -12.35 -12.61 8.27
CA ILE A 127 -13.03 -11.32 8.40
C ILE A 127 -12.94 -10.59 7.05
N ARG A 128 -14.11 -10.26 6.47
CA ARG A 128 -14.22 -9.63 5.14
C ARG A 128 -13.39 -8.36 5.01
N PHE A 129 -13.45 -7.48 6.01
CA PHE A 129 -12.69 -6.22 6.02
C PHE A 129 -11.17 -6.44 6.04
N ALA A 130 -10.66 -7.49 6.70
CA ALA A 130 -9.22 -7.80 6.67
C ALA A 130 -8.74 -8.13 5.25
N GLY A 131 -9.60 -8.72 4.42
CA GLY A 131 -9.33 -8.89 3.00
C GLY A 131 -9.10 -7.57 2.26
N PHE A 132 -9.81 -6.49 2.61
CA PHE A 132 -9.61 -5.18 2.00
C PHE A 132 -8.23 -4.63 2.34
N LEU A 133 -7.85 -4.66 3.62
CA LEU A 133 -6.52 -4.21 4.07
C LEU A 133 -5.40 -5.02 3.41
N ALA A 134 -5.59 -6.32 3.24
CA ALA A 134 -4.61 -7.15 2.54
C ALA A 134 -4.51 -6.82 1.05
N TRP A 135 -5.63 -6.61 0.34
CA TRP A 135 -5.60 -6.13 -1.05
C TRP A 135 -4.93 -4.75 -1.17
N PHE A 136 -5.23 -3.84 -0.24
CA PHE A 136 -4.57 -2.55 -0.15
C PHE A 136 -3.05 -2.69 -0.03
N ILE A 137 -2.56 -3.59 0.82
CA ILE A 137 -1.12 -3.83 0.98
C ILE A 137 -0.50 -4.49 -0.26
N PHE A 138 -1.17 -5.47 -0.86
CA PHE A 138 -0.66 -6.10 -2.07
C PHE A 138 -0.54 -5.13 -3.25
N ILE A 139 -1.39 -4.10 -3.30
CA ILE A 139 -1.36 -3.10 -4.38
C ILE A 139 -0.46 -1.92 -4.05
N GLY A 140 -0.51 -1.41 -2.81
CA GLY A 140 0.36 -0.31 -2.38
C GLY A 140 1.80 -0.82 -2.27
N PRO A 141 2.26 -1.24 -1.09
CA PRO A 141 3.60 -1.82 -0.94
C PRO A 141 3.94 -2.97 -1.90
N GLY A 142 2.95 -3.77 -2.31
CA GLY A 142 3.20 -4.89 -3.21
C GLY A 142 3.29 -4.55 -4.69
N VAL A 143 2.91 -3.34 -5.13
CA VAL A 143 3.09 -2.92 -6.54
C VAL A 143 3.67 -1.52 -6.62
N ALA A 144 3.04 -0.54 -5.95
CA ALA A 144 3.36 0.88 -6.05
C ALA A 144 4.81 1.24 -5.72
N GLU A 145 5.57 0.39 -5.01
CA GLU A 145 7.00 0.59 -4.74
C GLU A 145 7.87 0.71 -6.00
N PHE A 146 7.33 0.36 -7.19
CA PHE A 146 7.99 0.69 -8.46
C PHE A 146 8.30 2.20 -8.59
N THR A 147 7.61 3.08 -7.85
CA THR A 147 7.88 4.53 -7.86
C THR A 147 9.29 4.88 -7.40
N HIS A 148 9.94 4.03 -6.58
CA HIS A 148 11.35 4.24 -6.18
C HIS A 148 12.31 4.28 -7.36
N PHE A 149 11.98 3.59 -8.45
CA PHE A 149 12.78 3.64 -9.69
C PHE A 149 12.51 4.90 -10.51
N ILE A 150 11.41 5.63 -10.24
CA ILE A 150 11.06 6.86 -10.95
C ILE A 150 11.60 8.08 -10.21
N PHE A 151 11.59 8.08 -8.88
CA PHE A 151 11.96 9.25 -8.08
C PHE A 151 13.33 9.87 -8.39
N PRO A 152 14.43 9.12 -8.67
CA PRO A 152 15.71 9.70 -9.04
C PRO A 152 15.68 10.54 -10.33
N LEU A 153 14.69 10.32 -11.18
CA LEU A 153 14.51 11.02 -12.46
C LEU A 153 13.72 12.31 -12.31
N LEU A 154 13.02 12.49 -11.18
CA LEU A 154 12.18 13.65 -10.93
C LEU A 154 13.02 14.79 -10.36
N LYS A 155 12.86 15.99 -10.93
CA LYS A 155 13.54 17.21 -10.45
C LYS A 155 12.98 17.62 -9.09
N PRO A 156 13.81 17.73 -8.02
CA PRO A 156 13.35 18.16 -6.71
C PRO A 156 12.82 19.59 -6.71
N ALA A 157 11.76 19.82 -5.93
CA ALA A 157 11.22 21.16 -5.73
C ALA A 157 12.16 22.07 -4.93
N ILE A 158 12.97 21.49 -4.02
CA ILE A 158 13.90 22.23 -3.17
C ILE A 158 15.35 21.98 -3.60
N ASN A 159 16.04 23.06 -3.99
CA ASN A 159 17.46 23.10 -4.36
C ASN A 159 17.90 21.94 -5.27
N PRO A 160 17.29 21.76 -6.46
CA PRO A 160 17.50 20.58 -7.30
C PRO A 160 18.95 20.37 -7.72
N GLU A 161 19.69 21.46 -7.95
CA GLU A 161 21.08 21.42 -8.46
C GLU A 161 22.12 21.19 -7.35
N THR A 162 21.73 21.17 -6.07
CA THR A 162 22.66 21.01 -4.94
C THR A 162 22.73 19.53 -4.54
N PRO A 163 23.85 18.82 -4.77
CA PRO A 163 23.95 17.41 -4.38
C PRO A 163 24.04 17.21 -2.86
N GLN A 164 24.51 18.22 -2.13
CA GLN A 164 24.62 18.16 -0.67
C GLN A 164 23.24 18.15 0.00
N ARG A 165 23.23 17.61 1.23
CA ARG A 165 22.07 17.72 2.13
C ARG A 165 21.81 19.18 2.47
N VAL A 166 20.54 19.55 2.54
CA VAL A 166 20.11 20.92 2.86
C VAL A 166 19.10 20.91 4.01
N SER A 167 18.95 22.03 4.69
CA SER A 167 17.88 22.23 5.65
C SER A 167 16.83 23.18 5.07
N HIS A 168 15.57 23.02 5.44
CA HIS A 168 14.49 23.85 4.93
C HIS A 168 13.42 24.11 5.99
N LEU A 169 12.94 25.36 6.04
CA LEU A 169 11.78 25.77 6.83
C LEU A 169 10.57 25.83 5.89
N PHE A 170 9.60 24.96 6.13
CA PHE A 170 8.38 24.87 5.32
C PHE A 170 7.36 25.96 5.71
N ALA A 171 6.42 26.24 4.81
CA ALA A 171 5.39 27.28 5.00
C ALA A 171 4.50 27.06 6.26
N ASN A 172 4.38 25.83 6.74
CA ASN A 172 3.65 25.48 7.96
C ASN A 172 4.49 25.61 9.24
N GLY A 173 5.71 26.16 9.16
CA GLY A 173 6.62 26.38 10.28
C GLY A 173 7.44 25.15 10.71
N VAL A 174 7.29 24.01 10.03
CA VAL A 174 8.11 22.83 10.31
C VAL A 174 9.50 23.02 9.70
N TYR A 175 10.53 22.79 10.51
CA TYR A 175 11.91 22.75 10.07
C TYR A 175 12.37 21.30 9.91
N ILE A 176 12.94 20.96 8.75
CA ILE A 176 13.55 19.64 8.51
C ILE A 176 15.01 19.86 8.13
N SER A 177 15.92 19.24 8.87
CA SER A 177 17.34 19.20 8.53
C SER A 177 17.66 18.05 7.59
N ASP A 178 18.84 18.09 6.99
CA ASP A 178 19.48 16.95 6.33
C ASP A 178 18.71 16.32 5.16
N LEU A 179 17.91 17.12 4.45
CA LEU A 179 17.15 16.73 3.25
C LEU A 179 18.10 16.22 2.14
N PRO A 180 18.18 14.90 1.88
CA PRO A 180 19.09 14.36 0.88
C PRO A 180 18.58 14.65 -0.55
N ASN A 181 19.52 14.76 -1.49
CA ASN A 181 19.19 14.82 -2.92
C ASN A 181 19.45 13.45 -3.55
N TYR A 182 18.52 12.97 -4.35
CA TYR A 182 18.65 11.75 -5.14
C TYR A 182 18.46 11.99 -6.64
N TYR A 183 18.38 13.26 -7.05
CA TYR A 183 18.20 13.62 -8.45
C TYR A 183 19.44 13.26 -9.26
N ILE A 184 19.29 12.36 -10.22
CA ILE A 184 20.41 11.80 -10.99
C ILE A 184 21.25 12.89 -11.68
N HIS A 185 20.63 13.97 -12.14
CA HIS A 185 21.35 15.06 -12.81
C HIS A 185 22.22 15.88 -11.85
N ALA A 186 21.91 15.89 -10.55
CA ALA A 186 22.72 16.56 -9.54
C ALA A 186 23.75 15.62 -8.90
N THR A 187 23.39 14.35 -8.68
CA THR A 187 24.23 13.39 -7.94
C THR A 187 25.08 12.49 -8.84
N GLY A 188 24.73 12.37 -10.12
CA GLY A 188 25.35 11.41 -11.04
C GLY A 188 25.04 9.94 -10.74
N THR A 189 24.19 9.65 -9.75
CA THR A 189 23.89 8.28 -9.30
C THR A 189 22.41 7.97 -9.46
N TYR A 190 22.10 6.85 -10.12
CA TYR A 190 20.73 6.34 -10.20
C TYR A 190 20.39 5.54 -8.95
N TYR A 191 19.94 6.24 -7.90
CA TYR A 191 19.51 5.64 -6.65
C TYR A 191 18.52 6.56 -5.93
N PHE A 192 17.47 6.00 -5.33
CA PHE A 192 16.61 6.65 -4.35
C PHE A 192 16.61 5.85 -3.05
N ALA A 193 16.38 6.51 -1.92
CA ALA A 193 16.15 5.84 -0.64
C ALA A 193 15.12 4.71 -0.77
N GLY A 194 15.46 3.49 -0.34
CA GLY A 194 14.59 2.30 -0.45
C GLY A 194 14.61 1.56 -1.80
N MET A 195 15.28 2.08 -2.83
CA MET A 195 15.19 1.52 -4.19
C MET A 195 15.73 0.09 -4.30
N TYR A 196 16.74 -0.30 -3.52
CA TYR A 196 17.31 -1.64 -3.61
C TYR A 196 16.39 -2.72 -3.02
N THR A 197 15.66 -2.38 -1.96
CA THR A 197 14.73 -3.29 -1.31
C THR A 197 13.29 -3.16 -1.79
N ALA A 198 12.96 -2.15 -2.61
CA ALA A 198 11.60 -1.94 -3.14
C ALA A 198 11.02 -3.21 -3.81
N ILE A 199 11.87 -4.02 -4.44
CA ILE A 199 11.44 -5.27 -5.08
C ILE A 199 11.01 -6.36 -4.07
N LEU A 200 11.47 -6.28 -2.83
CA LEU A 200 11.23 -7.30 -1.81
C LEU A 200 9.75 -7.45 -1.47
N PRO A 201 8.98 -6.40 -1.14
CA PRO A 201 7.53 -6.51 -0.96
C PRO A 201 6.79 -6.71 -2.29
N MET A 202 7.35 -6.23 -3.41
CA MET A 202 6.71 -6.35 -4.72
C MET A 202 6.52 -7.79 -5.17
N ILE A 203 7.56 -8.63 -5.06
CA ILE A 203 7.51 -10.03 -5.48
C ILE A 203 6.34 -10.80 -4.82
N PRO A 204 6.25 -10.90 -3.47
CA PRO A 204 5.16 -11.59 -2.82
C PRO A 204 3.81 -10.89 -2.99
N GLY A 205 3.78 -9.55 -3.09
CA GLY A 205 2.56 -8.78 -3.34
C GLY A 205 1.93 -9.07 -4.71
N ILE A 206 2.71 -8.96 -5.78
CA ILE A 206 2.30 -9.31 -7.15
C ILE A 206 1.89 -10.78 -7.23
N TYR A 207 2.67 -11.67 -6.61
CA TYR A 207 2.35 -13.09 -6.58
C TYR A 207 1.02 -13.36 -5.85
N ALA A 208 0.76 -12.66 -4.74
CA ALA A 208 -0.50 -12.75 -4.02
C ALA A 208 -1.69 -12.35 -4.90
N ILE A 209 -1.59 -11.20 -5.58
CA ILE A 209 -2.63 -10.74 -6.53
C ILE A 209 -2.91 -11.80 -7.58
N TYR A 210 -1.87 -12.31 -8.25
CA TYR A 210 -2.00 -13.36 -9.25
C TYR A 210 -2.70 -14.61 -8.69
N LYS A 211 -2.26 -15.08 -7.51
CA LYS A 211 -2.80 -16.28 -6.86
C LYS A 211 -4.27 -16.10 -6.47
N LEU A 212 -4.64 -14.95 -5.92
CA LEU A 212 -6.01 -14.63 -5.51
C LEU A 212 -6.95 -14.51 -6.71
N LEU A 213 -6.53 -13.82 -7.78
CA LEU A 213 -7.34 -13.72 -9.00
C LEU A 213 -7.53 -15.08 -9.68
N LYS A 214 -6.47 -15.91 -9.71
CA LYS A 214 -6.54 -17.28 -10.24
C LYS A 214 -7.50 -18.15 -9.45
N GLN A 215 -7.46 -18.05 -8.12
CA GLN A 215 -8.35 -18.80 -7.23
C GLN A 215 -9.80 -18.36 -7.40
N ASP A 216 -10.07 -17.06 -7.40
CA ASP A 216 -11.42 -16.51 -7.58
C ASP A 216 -12.02 -16.95 -8.94
N ARG A 217 -11.21 -16.94 -10.01
CA ARG A 217 -11.65 -17.42 -11.33
C ARG A 217 -12.04 -18.89 -11.31
N ARG A 218 -11.24 -19.75 -10.66
CA ARG A 218 -11.54 -21.19 -10.53
C ARG A 218 -12.84 -21.43 -9.75
N GLU A 219 -13.04 -20.70 -8.67
CA GLU A 219 -14.25 -20.79 -7.87
C GLU A 219 -15.49 -20.37 -8.67
N ARG A 220 -15.43 -19.24 -9.40
CA ARG A 220 -16.52 -18.81 -10.29
C ARG A 220 -16.88 -19.86 -11.35
N GLN A 221 -15.87 -20.44 -12.01
CA GLN A 221 -16.08 -21.50 -13.00
C GLN A 221 -16.76 -22.73 -12.36
N SER A 222 -16.29 -23.15 -11.18
CA SER A 222 -16.88 -24.29 -10.46
C SER A 222 -18.34 -24.05 -10.04
N SER A 223 -18.68 -22.81 -9.65
CA SER A 223 -20.05 -22.43 -9.30
C SER A 223 -20.95 -22.41 -10.53
N PHE A 224 -20.43 -21.91 -11.66
CA PHE A 224 -21.16 -21.89 -12.92
C PHE A 224 -21.48 -23.29 -13.44
N GLU A 225 -20.51 -24.20 -13.46
CA GLU A 225 -20.74 -25.59 -13.88
C GLU A 225 -21.74 -26.32 -12.96
N ARG A 226 -21.69 -26.06 -11.64
CA ARG A 226 -22.67 -26.61 -10.69
C ARG A 226 -24.09 -26.13 -11.00
N MET A 227 -24.29 -24.85 -11.27
CA MET A 227 -25.61 -24.31 -11.64
C MET A 227 -26.12 -24.89 -12.96
N LYS A 228 -25.25 -25.02 -13.96
CA LYS A 228 -25.58 -25.60 -15.26
C LYS A 228 -26.01 -27.06 -15.14
N ASN A 229 -25.32 -27.85 -14.32
CA ASN A 229 -25.67 -29.25 -14.09
C ASN A 229 -26.99 -29.39 -13.34
N PHE A 230 -27.26 -28.52 -12.36
CA PHE A 230 -28.53 -28.51 -11.64
C PHE A 230 -29.72 -28.19 -12.56
N SER A 231 -29.56 -27.21 -13.46
CA SER A 231 -30.59 -26.86 -14.45
C SER A 231 -30.84 -27.94 -15.51
N LYS A 232 -29.92 -28.88 -15.71
CA LYS A 232 -30.11 -30.02 -16.63
C LYS A 232 -30.77 -31.22 -15.97
N ALA A 233 -30.76 -31.28 -14.64
CA ALA A 233 -31.31 -32.37 -13.85
C ALA A 233 -32.75 -32.11 -13.36
N ALA A 234 -33.23 -30.88 -13.51
CA ALA A 234 -34.62 -30.46 -13.25
C ALA A 234 -35.40 -30.41 -14.57
#